data_AF-A0A7C3P3X1-F1
#
_entry.id   AF-A0A7C3P3X1-F1
#
_cell.length_a   1.000
_cell.length_b   1.000
_cell.length_c   1.000
_cell.angle_alpha   90.00
_cell.angle_beta   90.00
_cell.angle_gamma   90.00
#
_symmetry.space_group_name_H-M   'P 1'
#
loop_
_entity.id
_entity.type
_entity.pdbx_description
1 polymer ?
#
loop_
_entity_poly.entity_id
_entity_poly.type
_entity_poly.pdbx_seq_one_letter_code
_entity_poly.pdbx_strand_id
1 'polypeptide(L)'
;MRKLFTLGILLLLGVVALGPSQGQAFNSATHIYIVEWVFPFTPDKINLYYGSIAPDVALYVEYPENWPHAFCETHYKFIKLPYPWWNLTQKAFAKGWQTHNEIWGADFYAHGTFFTYDSCVSFEDCDQDNCDKYWNYNGYVNVQAGTLQKEFEILKSSALGFELAHFAIEVAIDVLLVRYQDPSLGLKLLSAAKYRSQKDLDLMVSTFAKDQETTEALKAAEDTFRGLVIDYATALSLPDPFRMFAISELGVQVAEQMGVTVTAYEVWEILRVAMFLCQNSNYMEVVQSAIEGIRTNPDLIR
;
A
#
# COMPACT_ATOMS: atom_id res chain seq x y z
N MET A 1 -7.78 22.41 -27.57
CA MET A 1 -7.08 21.24 -26.97
C MET A 1 -6.94 21.32 -25.44
N ARG A 2 -6.86 22.49 -24.78
CA ARG A 2 -6.83 22.59 -23.30
C ARG A 2 -8.11 22.19 -22.55
N LYS A 3 -9.27 22.15 -23.20
CA LYS A 3 -10.59 21.89 -22.56
C LYS A 3 -11.00 20.41 -22.49
N LEU A 4 -10.28 19.51 -23.18
CA LEU A 4 -10.59 18.07 -23.17
C LEU A 4 -9.89 17.33 -22.02
N PHE A 5 -8.79 17.88 -21.49
CA PHE A 5 -8.15 17.35 -20.28
C PHE A 5 -8.92 17.68 -19.00
N THR A 6 -9.66 18.80 -18.98
CA THR A 6 -10.41 19.26 -17.80
C THR A 6 -11.69 18.46 -17.56
N LEU A 7 -12.22 17.77 -18.58
CA LEU A 7 -13.46 17.00 -18.45
C LEU A 7 -13.24 15.58 -17.90
N GLY A 8 -12.03 15.02 -18.05
CA GLY A 8 -11.66 13.74 -17.43
C GLY A 8 -11.37 13.86 -15.93
N ILE A 9 -10.96 15.05 -15.47
CA ILE A 9 -10.59 15.33 -14.08
C ILE A 9 -11.85 15.56 -13.19
N LEU A 10 -12.97 15.98 -13.77
CA LEU A 10 -14.19 16.29 -13.02
C LEU A 10 -15.08 15.08 -12.70
N LEU A 11 -14.84 13.92 -13.32
CA LEU A 11 -15.60 12.68 -13.05
C LEU A 11 -15.00 11.80 -11.94
N LEU A 12 -13.84 12.19 -11.41
CA LEU A 12 -13.19 11.56 -10.24
C LEU A 12 -13.43 12.33 -8.92
N LEU A 13 -14.04 13.52 -8.98
CA LEU A 13 -14.33 14.37 -7.82
C LEU A 13 -15.68 14.11 -7.15
N GLY A 14 -16.43 13.12 -7.64
CA GLY A 14 -17.65 12.66 -7.01
C GLY A 14 -17.35 11.37 -6.26
N VAL A 15 -17.49 11.43 -4.93
CA VAL A 15 -17.39 10.34 -3.96
C VAL A 15 -16.02 10.24 -3.28
N VAL A 16 -16.03 10.54 -1.98
CA VAL A 16 -15.30 9.95 -0.84
C VAL A 16 -15.16 11.06 0.19
N ALA A 17 -16.24 11.26 0.95
CA ALA A 17 -16.10 11.70 2.32
C ALA A 17 -16.43 10.45 3.13
N LEU A 18 -15.45 9.93 3.90
CA LEU A 18 -15.59 9.37 5.25
C LEU A 18 -14.34 8.55 5.63
N GLY A 19 -13.69 8.95 6.71
CA GLY A 19 -12.68 8.19 7.46
C GLY A 19 -11.22 8.41 7.06
N PRO A 20 -10.33 8.86 7.97
CA PRO A 20 -8.89 8.69 7.75
C PRO A 20 -8.58 7.18 7.83
N SER A 21 -8.38 6.53 6.68
CA SER A 21 -7.74 5.22 6.68
C SER A 21 -6.31 5.46 7.14
N GLN A 22 -5.96 4.98 8.33
CA GLN A 22 -4.59 5.07 8.85
C GLN A 22 -3.68 4.32 7.87
N GLY A 23 -2.88 5.07 7.11
CA GLY A 23 -2.03 4.51 6.07
C GLY A 23 -0.96 3.66 6.75
N GLN A 24 -0.99 2.36 6.53
CA GLN A 24 -0.09 1.41 7.16
C GLN A 24 0.28 0.34 6.14
N ALA A 25 1.10 0.69 5.13
CA ALA A 25 1.82 -0.27 4.29
C ALA A 25 3.14 0.33 3.77
N PHE A 26 4.12 -0.47 3.35
CA PHE A 26 5.03 0.06 2.31
C PHE A 26 4.19 0.49 1.09
N ASN A 27 4.63 1.47 0.28
CA ASN A 27 3.86 1.77 -0.94
C ASN A 27 4.07 0.67 -2.01
N SER A 28 3.15 0.61 -2.97
CA SER A 28 2.96 -0.47 -3.94
C SER A 28 4.23 -0.88 -4.70
N ALA A 29 5.12 0.06 -5.07
CA ALA A 29 6.32 -0.31 -5.83
C ALA A 29 7.35 -1.03 -4.94
N THR A 30 7.45 -0.65 -3.67
CA THR A 30 8.29 -1.32 -2.68
C THR A 30 7.82 -2.75 -2.41
N HIS A 31 6.50 -3.00 -2.31
CA HIS A 31 5.98 -4.36 -2.22
C HIS A 31 6.36 -5.23 -3.42
N ILE A 32 6.24 -4.69 -4.65
CA ILE A 32 6.65 -5.40 -5.87
C ILE A 32 8.14 -5.71 -5.85
N TYR A 33 8.97 -4.75 -5.42
CA TYR A 33 10.39 -4.96 -5.28
C TYR A 33 10.67 -6.11 -4.30
N ILE A 34 10.08 -6.07 -3.10
CA ILE A 34 10.26 -7.10 -2.07
C ILE A 34 9.82 -8.47 -2.58
N VAL A 35 8.60 -8.61 -3.10
CA VAL A 35 8.06 -9.91 -3.53
C VAL A 35 8.86 -10.53 -4.67
N GLU A 36 9.46 -9.71 -5.55
CA GLU A 36 10.32 -10.20 -6.62
C GLU A 36 11.56 -10.90 -6.08
N TRP A 37 12.14 -10.35 -5.02
CA TRP A 37 13.28 -10.96 -4.35
C TRP A 37 12.85 -12.14 -3.48
N VAL A 38 11.70 -12.10 -2.82
CA VAL A 38 11.20 -13.25 -2.03
C VAL A 38 10.93 -14.45 -2.94
N PHE A 39 10.29 -14.22 -4.09
CA PHE A 39 9.87 -15.26 -5.03
C PHE A 39 10.39 -15.03 -6.46
N PRO A 40 11.72 -15.14 -6.68
CA PRO A 40 12.33 -14.81 -7.96
C PRO A 40 11.89 -15.74 -9.08
N PHE A 41 11.55 -17.00 -8.75
CA PHE A 41 11.22 -18.05 -9.72
C PHE A 41 9.73 -18.30 -9.93
N THR A 42 8.84 -17.49 -9.36
CA THR A 42 7.39 -17.62 -9.65
C THR A 42 7.13 -17.28 -11.13
N PRO A 43 6.55 -18.20 -11.93
CA PRO A 43 6.35 -17.96 -13.36
C PRO A 43 5.35 -16.84 -13.66
N ASP A 44 4.27 -16.77 -12.89
CA ASP A 44 3.20 -15.78 -13.07
C ASP A 44 3.49 -14.52 -12.25
N LYS A 45 4.41 -13.69 -12.77
CA LYS A 45 4.84 -12.45 -12.11
C LYS A 45 3.75 -11.40 -12.01
N ILE A 46 2.83 -11.33 -12.98
CA ILE A 46 1.75 -10.34 -12.99
C ILE A 46 0.86 -10.54 -11.77
N ASN A 47 0.40 -11.76 -11.54
CA ASN A 47 -0.49 -12.04 -10.41
C ASN A 47 0.27 -12.08 -9.08
N LEU A 48 1.55 -12.50 -9.07
CA LEU A 48 2.43 -12.34 -7.90
C LEU A 48 2.53 -10.87 -7.44
N TYR A 49 2.85 -9.97 -8.37
CA TYR A 49 3.01 -8.54 -8.09
C TYR A 49 1.69 -7.88 -7.68
N TYR A 50 0.58 -8.24 -8.34
CA TYR A 50 -0.72 -7.70 -7.93
C TYR A 50 -1.11 -8.22 -6.55
N GLY A 51 -0.85 -9.51 -6.27
CA GLY A 51 -1.06 -10.11 -4.96
C GLY A 51 -0.33 -9.38 -3.84
N SER A 52 0.91 -8.91 -4.06
CA SER A 52 1.69 -8.22 -3.02
C SER A 52 1.18 -6.82 -2.65
N ILE A 53 0.28 -6.24 -3.44
CA ILE A 53 -0.32 -4.92 -3.17
C ILE A 53 -1.81 -5.00 -2.90
N ALA A 54 -2.48 -6.09 -3.29
CA ALA A 54 -3.93 -6.23 -3.17
C ALA A 54 -4.50 -6.18 -1.74
N PRO A 55 -3.75 -6.44 -0.63
CA PRO A 55 -4.28 -6.21 0.71
C PRO A 55 -4.76 -4.78 0.96
N ASP A 56 -4.10 -3.79 0.34
CA ASP A 56 -4.47 -2.37 0.44
C ASP A 56 -5.86 -2.05 -0.14
N VAL A 57 -6.49 -2.96 -0.90
CA VAL A 57 -7.89 -2.81 -1.33
C VAL A 57 -8.81 -2.48 -0.17
N ALA A 58 -8.52 -3.00 1.03
CA ALA A 58 -9.28 -2.71 2.24
C ALA A 58 -9.35 -1.22 2.61
N LEU A 59 -8.37 -0.41 2.21
CA LEU A 59 -8.32 1.04 2.48
C LEU A 59 -9.30 1.84 1.60
N TYR A 60 -9.89 1.21 0.57
CA TYR A 60 -10.75 1.86 -0.42
C TYR A 60 -12.22 1.42 -0.33
N VAL A 61 -12.62 0.85 0.81
CA VAL A 61 -14.02 0.52 1.09
C VAL A 61 -14.78 1.82 1.40
N GLU A 62 -15.60 2.29 0.46
CA GLU A 62 -16.36 3.55 0.57
C GLU A 62 -17.28 3.61 1.80
N TYR A 63 -17.93 2.48 2.10
CA TYR A 63 -18.84 2.30 3.23
C TYR A 63 -18.27 1.22 4.15
N PRO A 64 -17.43 1.58 5.14
CA PRO A 64 -16.80 0.60 6.02
C PRO A 64 -17.78 -0.35 6.70
N GLU A 65 -19.02 0.06 6.95
CA GLU A 65 -20.09 -0.79 7.49
C GLU A 65 -20.40 -2.02 6.62
N ASN A 66 -20.12 -1.97 5.31
CA ASN A 66 -20.35 -3.08 4.38
C ASN A 66 -19.21 -4.11 4.40
N TRP A 67 -18.04 -3.76 4.96
CA TRP A 67 -16.92 -4.67 5.19
C TRP A 67 -16.10 -4.21 6.41
N PRO A 68 -16.67 -4.29 7.63
CA PRO A 68 -16.16 -3.57 8.80
C PRO A 68 -14.78 -4.01 9.29
N HIS A 69 -14.36 -5.22 8.92
CA HIS A 69 -13.07 -5.77 9.31
C HIS A 69 -12.11 -5.92 8.12
N ALA A 70 -12.32 -5.19 7.02
CA ALA A 70 -11.54 -5.33 5.79
C ALA A 70 -10.02 -5.27 6.04
N PHE A 71 -9.55 -4.24 6.76
CA PHE A 71 -8.11 -4.08 7.02
C PHE A 71 -7.56 -5.27 7.81
N CYS A 72 -8.25 -5.68 8.87
CA CYS A 72 -7.82 -6.82 9.67
C CYS A 72 -7.84 -8.14 8.89
N GLU A 73 -8.87 -8.37 8.09
CA GLU A 73 -8.96 -9.57 7.28
C GLU A 73 -7.83 -9.64 6.23
N THR A 74 -7.42 -8.50 5.69
CA THR A 74 -6.41 -8.41 4.62
C THR A 74 -4.95 -8.38 5.13
N HIS A 75 -4.68 -7.70 6.26
CA HIS A 75 -3.33 -7.46 6.79
C HIS A 75 -2.94 -8.34 7.99
N TYR A 76 -3.93 -8.91 8.71
CA TYR A 76 -3.69 -9.68 9.94
C TYR A 76 -4.12 -11.14 9.82
N LYS A 77 -5.27 -11.42 9.21
CA LYS A 77 -5.70 -12.79 8.94
C LYS A 77 -5.07 -13.32 7.66
N PHE A 78 -5.11 -12.48 6.62
CA PHE A 78 -4.61 -12.67 5.26
C PHE A 78 -4.97 -14.02 4.61
N ILE A 79 -4.71 -14.14 3.31
CA ILE A 79 -4.96 -15.39 2.59
C ILE A 79 -3.91 -16.42 3.00
N LYS A 80 -4.25 -17.35 3.91
CA LYS A 80 -3.39 -18.49 4.27
C LYS A 80 -3.54 -19.62 3.23
N LEU A 81 -2.43 -20.03 2.63
CA LEU A 81 -2.33 -21.09 1.62
C LEU A 81 -2.02 -22.47 2.27
N PRO A 82 -2.05 -23.60 1.52
CA PRO A 82 -2.69 -23.83 0.24
C PRO A 82 -3.91 -24.74 0.35
N TYR A 83 -4.94 -24.45 -0.44
CA TYR A 83 -5.89 -25.49 -0.81
C TYR A 83 -5.38 -26.26 -2.04
N PRO A 84 -5.40 -27.60 -2.05
CA PRO A 84 -4.85 -28.44 -3.13
C PRO A 84 -5.35 -28.14 -4.54
N TRP A 85 -6.50 -27.48 -4.68
CA TRP A 85 -7.20 -27.23 -5.95
C TRP A 85 -6.87 -25.90 -6.63
N TRP A 86 -5.99 -25.06 -6.06
CA TRP A 86 -5.66 -23.77 -6.67
C TRP A 86 -4.75 -23.92 -7.89
N ASN A 87 -5.06 -23.18 -8.96
CA ASN A 87 -4.23 -23.14 -10.16
C ASN A 87 -2.97 -22.27 -9.96
N LEU A 88 -2.06 -22.29 -10.95
CA LEU A 88 -0.77 -21.58 -10.86
C LEU A 88 -0.93 -20.07 -10.63
N THR A 89 -1.94 -19.45 -11.24
CA THR A 89 -2.22 -18.02 -11.09
C THR A 89 -2.65 -17.67 -9.66
N GLN A 90 -3.63 -18.40 -9.12
CA GLN A 90 -4.09 -18.18 -7.74
C GLN A 90 -2.98 -18.42 -6.71
N LYS A 91 -2.10 -19.41 -6.96
CA LYS A 91 -0.91 -19.64 -6.14
C LYS A 91 0.08 -18.48 -6.20
N ALA A 92 0.30 -17.89 -7.37
CA ALA A 92 1.17 -16.73 -7.51
C ALA A 92 0.59 -15.50 -6.79
N PHE A 93 -0.69 -15.22 -7.00
CA PHE A 93 -1.40 -14.14 -6.31
C PHE A 93 -1.30 -14.27 -4.79
N ALA A 94 -1.66 -15.41 -4.23
CA ALA A 94 -1.64 -15.58 -2.80
C ALA A 94 -0.21 -15.63 -2.21
N LYS A 95 0.80 -16.09 -2.96
CA LYS A 95 2.21 -15.89 -2.56
C LYS A 95 2.56 -14.41 -2.41
N GLY A 96 2.10 -13.57 -3.34
CA GLY A 96 2.28 -12.13 -3.24
C GLY A 96 1.58 -11.56 -2.01
N TRP A 97 0.31 -11.91 -1.83
CA TRP A 97 -0.51 -11.46 -0.68
C TRP A 97 0.18 -11.70 0.65
N GLN A 98 0.74 -12.90 0.82
CA GLN A 98 1.43 -13.29 2.04
C GLN A 98 2.63 -12.40 2.38
N THR A 99 3.26 -11.72 1.41
CA THR A 99 4.42 -10.87 1.68
C THR A 99 4.07 -9.49 2.23
N HIS A 100 2.80 -9.10 2.27
CA HIS A 100 2.38 -7.73 2.62
C HIS A 100 2.28 -7.52 4.14
N ASN A 101 1.43 -8.33 4.78
CA ASN A 101 0.98 -8.33 6.19
C ASN A 101 1.83 -7.67 7.30
N GLU A 102 1.12 -7.23 8.34
CA GLU A 102 1.64 -6.51 9.52
C GLU A 102 2.19 -7.41 10.64
N ILE A 103 2.26 -8.73 10.44
CA ILE A 103 2.76 -9.67 11.47
C ILE A 103 4.23 -9.99 11.23
N TRP A 104 4.58 -10.25 9.97
CA TRP A 104 5.92 -10.63 9.55
C TRP A 104 6.21 -10.29 8.09
N GLY A 105 5.22 -9.76 7.37
CA GLY A 105 5.34 -9.30 5.99
C GLY A 105 6.08 -7.97 5.89
N ALA A 106 6.01 -7.36 4.72
CA ALA A 106 6.71 -6.13 4.41
C ALA A 106 6.32 -4.99 5.37
N ASP A 107 5.05 -4.90 5.75
CA ASP A 107 4.55 -3.80 6.59
C ASP A 107 5.01 -3.90 8.02
N PHE A 108 5.18 -5.12 8.53
CA PHE A 108 5.81 -5.35 9.83
C PHE A 108 7.19 -4.68 9.90
N TYR A 109 7.99 -4.76 8.84
CA TYR A 109 9.30 -4.12 8.79
C TYR A 109 9.21 -2.61 8.54
N ALA A 110 8.22 -2.15 7.78
CA ALA A 110 7.98 -0.72 7.55
C ALA A 110 7.61 0.01 8.84
N HIS A 111 6.65 -0.54 9.60
CA HIS A 111 6.01 0.15 10.71
C HIS A 111 6.44 -0.33 12.08
N GLY A 112 7.17 -1.45 12.17
CA GLY A 112 7.71 -1.95 13.43
C GLY A 112 6.61 -2.35 14.40
N THR A 113 5.56 -3.00 13.91
CA THR A 113 4.41 -3.49 14.70
C THR A 113 4.85 -4.52 15.74
N PHE A 114 5.35 -4.03 16.87
CA PHE A 114 5.72 -4.89 17.99
C PHE A 114 4.48 -5.30 18.78
N PHE A 115 4.16 -6.59 18.72
CA PHE A 115 3.19 -7.20 19.64
C PHE A 115 3.86 -7.51 20.98
N THR A 116 3.28 -7.01 22.07
CA THR A 116 3.32 -7.76 23.32
C THR A 116 2.24 -8.84 23.23
N TYR A 117 2.66 -10.08 22.98
CA TYR A 117 1.81 -11.26 22.72
C TYR A 117 0.67 -11.47 23.73
N ASP A 118 0.77 -10.92 24.94
CA ASP A 118 -0.18 -11.15 26.04
C ASP A 118 -1.41 -10.22 26.06
N SER A 119 -1.48 -9.17 25.23
CA SER A 119 -2.54 -8.14 25.36
C SER A 119 -3.59 -8.05 24.24
N CYS A 120 -3.36 -8.68 23.09
CA CYS A 120 -4.32 -8.76 21.97
C CYS A 120 -4.82 -10.20 21.79
N VAL A 121 -5.60 -10.67 22.77
CA VAL A 121 -6.02 -12.07 22.90
C VAL A 121 -7.27 -12.37 22.06
N SER A 122 -7.24 -12.09 20.76
CA SER A 122 -7.92 -12.86 19.70
C SER A 122 -7.85 -12.12 18.36
N PHE A 123 -6.77 -12.36 17.60
CA PHE A 123 -6.75 -12.06 16.16
C PHE A 123 -7.97 -12.64 15.41
N GLU A 124 -8.63 -13.64 15.99
CA GLU A 124 -9.82 -14.28 15.45
C GLU A 124 -11.01 -13.32 15.33
N ASP A 125 -11.10 -12.28 16.16
CA ASP A 125 -12.31 -11.45 16.23
C ASP A 125 -12.21 -10.11 15.50
N CYS A 126 -11.01 -9.68 15.06
CA CYS A 126 -10.80 -8.34 14.47
C CYS A 126 -11.41 -7.21 15.31
N ASP A 127 -11.44 -7.37 16.64
CA ASP A 127 -11.92 -6.39 17.59
C ASP A 127 -10.83 -5.35 17.85
N GLN A 128 -10.82 -4.32 17.00
CA GLN A 128 -9.76 -3.31 16.92
C GLN A 128 -9.70 -2.42 18.17
N ASP A 129 -10.84 -2.23 18.86
CA ASP A 129 -10.98 -1.38 20.04
C ASP A 129 -10.07 -1.79 21.21
N ASN A 130 -9.64 -3.06 21.27
CA ASN A 130 -8.75 -3.56 22.32
C ASN A 130 -7.26 -3.54 21.94
N CYS A 131 -6.92 -3.38 20.66
CA CYS A 131 -5.53 -3.53 20.18
C CYS A 131 -4.77 -2.22 19.96
N ASP A 132 -5.48 -1.13 19.63
CA ASP A 132 -4.86 0.17 19.36
C ASP A 132 -4.00 0.70 20.52
N LYS A 133 -4.36 0.36 21.77
CA LYS A 133 -3.60 0.77 22.97
C LYS A 133 -2.21 0.13 23.05
N TYR A 134 -2.01 -1.00 22.38
CA TYR A 134 -0.80 -1.82 22.51
C TYR A 134 0.11 -1.75 21.29
N TRP A 135 -0.34 -1.12 20.21
CA TRP A 135 0.47 -0.97 19.00
C TRP A 135 1.48 0.17 19.17
N ASN A 136 2.75 -0.19 19.13
CA ASN A 136 3.85 0.76 19.08
C ASN A 136 4.43 0.77 17.66
N TYR A 137 3.92 1.69 16.85
CA TYR A 137 4.40 1.93 15.49
C TYR A 137 5.72 2.71 15.50
N ASN A 138 6.81 2.02 15.83
CA ASN A 138 8.15 2.61 15.95
C ASN A 138 9.09 2.23 14.79
N GLY A 139 8.55 1.64 13.73
CA GLY A 139 9.29 1.28 12.53
C GLY A 139 9.77 2.47 11.73
N TYR A 140 10.53 2.15 10.70
CA TYR A 140 11.25 3.11 9.90
C TYR A 140 10.35 4.20 9.30
N VAL A 141 9.24 3.81 8.66
CA VAL A 141 8.37 4.77 7.96
C VAL A 141 7.76 5.75 8.96
N ASN A 142 7.24 5.27 10.11
CA ASN A 142 6.70 6.10 11.18
C ASN A 142 7.72 7.07 11.78
N VAL A 143 8.95 6.59 12.03
CA VAL A 143 10.03 7.44 12.57
C VAL A 143 10.42 8.55 11.58
N GLN A 144 10.54 8.22 10.30
CA GLN A 144 10.84 9.23 9.27
C GLN A 144 9.67 10.18 9.04
N ALA A 145 8.43 9.71 9.08
CA ALA A 145 7.23 10.53 8.95
C ALA A 145 7.14 11.57 10.08
N GLY A 146 7.38 11.14 11.33
CA GLY A 146 7.44 12.05 12.48
C GLY A 146 8.62 13.03 12.43
N THR A 147 9.69 12.70 11.69
CA THR A 147 10.78 13.64 11.41
C THR A 147 10.37 14.65 10.33
N LEU A 148 9.82 14.16 9.21
CA LEU A 148 9.34 14.98 8.11
C LEU A 148 8.24 15.95 8.54
N GLN A 149 7.31 15.52 9.40
CA GLN A 149 6.25 16.36 9.95
C GLN A 149 6.80 17.61 10.65
N LYS A 150 7.96 17.50 11.31
CA LYS A 150 8.60 18.63 12.03
C LYS A 150 9.18 19.67 11.09
N GLU A 151 9.45 19.32 9.84
CA GLU A 151 10.07 20.20 8.84
C GLU A 151 9.05 21.14 8.17
N PHE A 152 7.76 20.79 8.18
CA PHE A 152 6.73 21.54 7.45
C PHE A 152 5.57 21.96 8.36
N GLU A 153 5.28 23.26 8.43
CA GLU A 153 4.18 23.79 9.24
C GLU A 153 2.81 23.20 8.83
N ILE A 154 2.60 22.97 7.53
CA ILE A 154 1.36 22.37 7.01
C ILE A 154 1.11 20.94 7.50
N LEU A 155 2.17 20.21 7.86
CA LEU A 155 2.08 18.84 8.39
C LEU A 155 1.88 18.83 9.93
N LYS A 156 2.24 19.93 10.62
CA LYS A 156 2.08 20.05 12.09
C LYS A 156 0.65 20.40 12.49
N SER A 157 -0.06 21.13 11.63
CA SER A 157 -1.34 21.76 12.00
C SER A 157 -2.55 20.82 12.02
N SER A 158 -2.39 19.55 11.64
CA SER A 158 -3.48 18.57 11.65
C SER A 158 -2.98 17.17 12.00
N ALA A 159 -3.85 16.37 12.61
CA ALA A 159 -3.58 14.94 12.80
C ALA A 159 -3.34 14.24 11.44
N LEU A 160 -4.01 14.71 10.39
CA LEU A 160 -3.90 14.22 9.01
C LEU A 160 -2.58 14.62 8.34
N GLY A 161 -1.86 15.58 8.91
CA GLY A 161 -0.52 15.95 8.45
C GLY A 161 0.53 14.88 8.74
N PHE A 162 0.32 14.03 9.76
CA PHE A 162 1.15 12.84 9.97
C PHE A 162 0.93 11.81 8.86
N GLU A 163 -0.33 11.54 8.48
CA GLU A 163 -0.67 10.61 7.40
C GLU A 163 -0.07 11.05 6.05
N LEU A 164 -0.13 12.35 5.75
CA LEU A 164 0.51 12.88 4.54
C LEU A 164 2.05 12.77 4.60
N ALA A 165 2.64 12.94 5.78
CA ALA A 165 4.08 12.72 5.98
C ALA A 165 4.44 11.23 5.80
N HIS A 166 3.60 10.33 6.31
CA HIS A 166 3.75 8.88 6.20
C HIS A 166 3.73 8.44 4.74
N PHE A 167 2.68 8.81 4.02
CA PHE A 167 2.55 8.60 2.57
C PHE A 167 3.77 9.15 1.81
N ALA A 168 4.25 10.35 2.15
CA ALA A 168 5.39 10.95 1.48
C ALA A 168 6.70 10.15 1.68
N ILE A 169 6.91 9.55 2.85
CA ILE A 169 8.07 8.67 3.10
C ILE A 169 7.97 7.41 2.25
N GLU A 170 6.82 6.76 2.19
CA GLU A 170 6.66 5.53 1.41
C GLU A 170 6.84 5.78 -0.10
N VAL A 171 6.24 6.86 -0.62
CA VAL A 171 6.45 7.31 -2.01
C VAL A 171 7.92 7.65 -2.26
N ALA A 172 8.60 8.27 -1.31
CA ALA A 172 10.02 8.56 -1.43
C ALA A 172 10.85 7.28 -1.58
N ILE A 173 10.54 6.22 -0.82
CA ILE A 173 11.19 4.92 -0.95
C ILE A 173 10.94 4.33 -2.35
N ASP A 174 9.69 4.35 -2.84
CA ASP A 174 9.36 3.89 -4.19
C ASP A 174 10.17 4.61 -5.28
N VAL A 175 10.24 5.94 -5.22
CA VAL A 175 11.01 6.74 -6.19
C VAL A 175 12.50 6.41 -6.10
N LEU A 176 13.05 6.21 -4.91
CA LEU A 176 14.46 5.84 -4.72
C LEU A 176 14.76 4.44 -5.26
N LEU A 177 13.87 3.47 -5.05
CA LEU A 177 13.99 2.13 -5.63
C LEU A 177 13.94 2.19 -7.16
N VAL A 178 13.00 2.93 -7.75
CA VAL A 178 12.94 3.15 -9.21
C VAL A 178 14.22 3.81 -9.72
N ARG A 179 14.75 4.81 -9.01
CA ARG A 179 15.92 5.55 -9.50
C ARG A 179 17.22 4.75 -9.42
N TYR A 180 17.41 3.95 -8.37
CA TYR A 180 18.71 3.38 -8.04
C TYR A 180 18.79 1.85 -8.05
N GLN A 181 17.66 1.15 -7.91
CA GLN A 181 17.66 -0.32 -7.77
C GLN A 181 17.02 -0.99 -8.98
N ASP A 182 15.80 -0.59 -9.34
CA ASP A 182 15.05 -1.19 -10.44
C ASP A 182 14.20 -0.14 -11.20
N PRO A 183 14.76 0.43 -12.29
CA PRO A 183 14.07 1.40 -13.14
C PRO A 183 12.79 0.87 -13.81
N SER A 184 12.54 -0.45 -13.78
CA SER A 184 11.35 -1.06 -14.36
C SER A 184 10.18 -1.23 -13.39
N LEU A 185 10.33 -0.89 -12.10
CA LEU A 185 9.28 -1.09 -11.08
C LEU A 185 7.95 -0.43 -11.45
N GLY A 186 7.97 0.81 -11.95
CA GLY A 186 6.74 1.48 -12.41
C GLY A 186 6.01 0.68 -13.51
N LEU A 187 6.75 0.10 -14.45
CA LEU A 187 6.18 -0.72 -15.53
C LEU A 187 5.68 -2.08 -15.03
N LYS A 188 6.38 -2.67 -14.05
CA LYS A 188 5.95 -3.91 -13.37
C LYS A 188 4.63 -3.69 -12.63
N LEU A 189 4.53 -2.62 -11.86
CA LEU A 189 3.31 -2.20 -11.15
C LEU A 189 2.17 -1.95 -12.13
N LEU A 190 2.43 -1.18 -13.19
CA LEU A 190 1.42 -0.89 -14.21
C LEU A 190 0.92 -2.16 -14.90
N SER A 191 1.82 -3.09 -15.19
CA SER A 191 1.47 -4.37 -15.81
C SER A 191 0.66 -5.26 -14.86
N ALA A 192 1.04 -5.32 -13.58
CA ALA A 192 0.31 -6.04 -12.56
C ALA A 192 -1.14 -5.54 -12.45
N ALA A 193 -1.33 -4.23 -12.27
CA ALA A 193 -2.67 -3.64 -12.13
C ALA A 193 -3.54 -3.79 -13.38
N LYS A 194 -2.95 -3.68 -14.59
CA LYS A 194 -3.71 -3.81 -15.85
C LYS A 194 -4.07 -5.24 -16.21
N TYR A 195 -3.21 -6.19 -15.90
CA TYR A 195 -3.29 -7.55 -16.43
C TYR A 195 -3.52 -8.63 -15.37
N ARG A 196 -3.75 -8.26 -14.11
CA ARG A 196 -4.16 -9.20 -13.06
C ARG A 196 -5.40 -9.99 -13.48
N SER A 197 -5.44 -11.25 -13.06
CA SER A 197 -6.48 -12.18 -13.47
C SER A 197 -7.82 -11.84 -12.82
N GLN A 198 -8.93 -12.07 -13.54
CA GLN A 198 -10.25 -12.03 -12.91
C GLN A 198 -10.39 -13.08 -11.79
N LYS A 199 -9.65 -14.20 -11.89
CA LYS A 199 -9.64 -15.26 -10.87
C LYS A 199 -9.08 -14.80 -9.53
N ASP A 200 -8.29 -13.72 -9.51
CA ASP A 200 -7.74 -13.17 -8.27
C ASP A 200 -8.83 -12.41 -7.50
N LEU A 201 -9.66 -11.63 -8.21
CA LEU A 201 -10.85 -11.02 -7.63
C LEU A 201 -11.86 -12.07 -7.18
N ASP A 202 -12.09 -13.11 -7.98
CA ASP A 202 -12.96 -14.22 -7.58
C ASP A 202 -12.43 -14.93 -6.32
N LEU A 203 -11.11 -15.07 -6.20
CA LEU A 203 -10.47 -15.61 -5.00
C LEU A 203 -10.68 -14.70 -3.78
N MET A 204 -10.46 -13.39 -3.92
CA MET A 204 -10.71 -12.43 -2.84
C MET A 204 -12.17 -12.47 -2.38
N VAL A 205 -13.13 -12.43 -3.31
CA VAL A 205 -14.56 -12.56 -3.00
C VAL A 205 -14.85 -13.85 -2.25
N SER A 206 -14.34 -14.99 -2.74
CA SER A 206 -14.56 -16.28 -2.07
C SER A 206 -13.90 -16.41 -0.69
N THR A 207 -12.91 -15.56 -0.39
CA THR A 207 -12.16 -15.60 0.86
C THR A 207 -12.74 -14.64 1.89
N PHE A 208 -13.11 -13.43 1.48
CA PHE A 208 -13.48 -12.35 2.40
C PHE A 208 -14.97 -12.03 2.39
N ALA A 209 -15.67 -12.24 1.28
CA ALA A 209 -17.09 -11.89 1.18
C ALA A 209 -17.99 -13.05 1.61
N LYS A 210 -18.71 -12.87 2.74
CA LYS A 210 -19.66 -13.85 3.28
C LYS A 210 -21.09 -13.64 2.76
N ASP A 211 -21.37 -12.45 2.25
CA ASP A 211 -22.67 -12.02 1.76
C ASP A 211 -22.53 -11.12 0.52
N GLN A 212 -23.67 -10.71 -0.03
CA GLN A 212 -23.75 -9.90 -1.23
C GLN A 212 -23.21 -8.47 -1.00
N GLU A 213 -23.44 -7.90 0.18
CA GLU A 213 -23.03 -6.55 0.55
C GLU A 213 -21.50 -6.44 0.61
N THR A 214 -20.85 -7.37 1.31
CA THR A 214 -19.39 -7.47 1.35
C THR A 214 -18.81 -7.72 -0.05
N THR A 215 -19.50 -8.52 -0.87
CA THR A 215 -19.07 -8.80 -2.25
C THR A 215 -19.06 -7.53 -3.10
N GLU A 216 -20.10 -6.70 -2.99
CA GLU A 216 -20.21 -5.43 -3.73
C GLU A 216 -19.20 -4.41 -3.23
N ALA A 217 -19.04 -4.28 -1.91
CA ALA A 217 -18.05 -3.41 -1.29
C ALA A 217 -16.62 -3.76 -1.72
N LEU A 218 -16.23 -5.03 -1.67
CA LEU A 218 -14.91 -5.49 -2.10
C LEU A 218 -14.65 -5.20 -3.57
N LYS A 219 -15.63 -5.46 -4.46
CA LYS A 219 -15.47 -5.19 -5.90
C LYS A 219 -15.31 -3.70 -6.19
N ALA A 220 -16.11 -2.85 -5.54
CA ALA A 220 -16.02 -1.41 -5.68
C ALA A 220 -14.68 -0.86 -5.17
N ALA A 221 -14.22 -1.36 -4.02
CA ALA A 221 -12.91 -1.03 -3.45
C ALA A 221 -11.77 -1.47 -4.38
N GLU A 222 -11.85 -2.67 -4.95
CA GLU A 222 -10.83 -3.18 -5.87
C GLU A 222 -10.76 -2.37 -7.16
N ASP A 223 -11.89 -1.96 -7.73
CA ASP A 223 -11.91 -1.12 -8.94
C ASP A 223 -11.30 0.27 -8.66
N THR A 224 -11.62 0.87 -7.50
CA THR A 224 -11.04 2.14 -7.06
C THR A 224 -9.53 2.03 -6.85
N PHE A 225 -9.10 1.05 -6.05
CA PHE A 225 -7.70 0.77 -5.77
C PHE A 225 -6.91 0.57 -7.06
N ARG A 226 -7.42 -0.28 -7.96
CA ARG A 226 -6.76 -0.61 -9.23
C ARG A 226 -6.63 0.62 -10.13
N GLY A 227 -7.62 1.50 -10.16
CA GLY A 227 -7.55 2.78 -10.87
C GLY A 227 -6.41 3.66 -10.36
N LEU A 228 -6.34 3.86 -9.04
CA LEU A 228 -5.29 4.65 -8.38
C LEU A 228 -3.89 4.06 -8.59
N VAL A 229 -3.74 2.75 -8.47
CA VAL A 229 -2.48 2.05 -8.75
C VAL A 229 -2.05 2.25 -10.20
N ILE A 230 -2.97 2.21 -11.17
CA ILE A 230 -2.64 2.46 -12.59
C ILE A 230 -2.11 3.89 -12.79
N ASP A 231 -2.74 4.89 -12.18
CA ASP A 231 -2.33 6.28 -12.29
C ASP A 231 -0.96 6.51 -11.63
N TYR A 232 -0.77 5.98 -10.42
CA TYR A 232 0.50 6.04 -9.70
C TYR A 232 1.63 5.32 -10.43
N ALA A 233 1.38 4.11 -10.95
CA ALA A 233 2.36 3.36 -11.72
C ALA A 233 2.74 4.04 -13.04
N THR A 234 1.76 4.71 -13.67
CA THR A 234 2.00 5.52 -14.86
C THR A 234 2.92 6.70 -14.52
N ALA A 235 2.66 7.40 -13.42
CA ALA A 235 3.51 8.49 -12.93
C ALA A 235 4.95 8.00 -12.61
N LEU A 236 5.09 6.89 -11.87
CA LEU A 236 6.39 6.27 -11.53
C LEU A 236 7.20 5.87 -12.77
N SER A 237 6.52 5.46 -13.85
CA SER A 237 7.15 5.03 -15.10
C SER A 237 7.72 6.18 -15.95
N LEU A 238 7.39 7.44 -15.64
CA LEU A 238 7.92 8.59 -16.35
C LEU A 238 9.40 8.82 -16.02
N PRO A 239 10.18 9.46 -16.91
CA PRO A 239 11.52 9.91 -16.58
C PRO A 239 11.49 11.16 -15.69
N ASP A 240 12.59 11.44 -14.99
CA ASP A 240 12.77 12.73 -14.31
C ASP A 240 12.92 13.87 -15.35
N PRO A 241 12.38 15.08 -15.11
CA PRO A 241 11.64 15.51 -13.91
C PRO A 241 10.12 15.22 -13.95
N PHE A 242 9.60 14.65 -15.04
CA PHE A 242 8.16 14.46 -15.24
C PHE A 242 7.53 13.51 -14.22
N ARG A 243 8.27 12.49 -13.76
CA ARG A 243 7.85 11.60 -12.67
C ARG A 243 7.47 12.38 -11.43
N MET A 244 8.38 13.23 -10.93
CA MET A 244 8.15 13.99 -9.71
C MET A 244 6.97 14.94 -9.86
N PHE A 245 6.84 15.61 -11.01
CA PHE A 245 5.69 16.46 -11.28
C PHE A 245 4.37 15.67 -11.21
N ALA A 246 4.28 14.53 -11.90
CA ALA A 246 3.07 13.71 -11.92
C ALA A 246 2.72 13.13 -10.54
N ILE A 247 3.72 12.64 -9.79
CA ILE A 247 3.53 12.14 -8.42
C ILE A 247 3.05 13.28 -7.49
N SER A 248 3.59 14.49 -7.65
CA SER A 248 3.14 15.63 -6.84
C SER A 248 1.68 16.01 -7.11
N GLU A 249 1.22 15.97 -8.36
CA GLU A 249 -0.19 16.19 -8.72
C GLU A 249 -1.11 15.08 -8.16
N LEU A 250 -0.65 13.84 -8.11
CA LEU A 250 -1.37 12.75 -7.43
C LEU A 250 -1.40 12.96 -5.91
N GLY A 251 -0.28 13.39 -5.31
CA GLY A 251 -0.21 13.66 -3.88
C GLY A 251 -1.11 14.82 -3.43
N VAL A 252 -1.42 15.79 -4.30
CA VAL A 252 -2.45 16.80 -4.02
C VAL A 252 -3.81 16.14 -3.84
N GLN A 253 -4.19 15.23 -4.74
CA GLN A 253 -5.48 14.54 -4.66
C GLN A 253 -5.59 13.67 -3.40
N VAL A 254 -4.51 12.96 -3.05
CA VAL A 254 -4.43 12.19 -1.80
C VAL A 254 -4.58 13.11 -0.58
N ALA A 255 -3.86 14.24 -0.56
CA ALA A 255 -3.94 15.20 0.53
C ALA A 255 -5.35 15.82 0.65
N GLU A 256 -6.01 16.13 -0.47
CA GLU A 256 -7.39 16.62 -0.49
C GLU A 256 -8.37 15.58 0.10
N GLN A 257 -8.20 14.30 -0.22
CA GLN A 257 -8.98 13.20 0.39
C GLN A 257 -8.73 13.10 1.91
N MET A 258 -7.51 13.40 2.35
CA MET A 258 -7.15 13.53 3.77
C MET A 258 -7.59 14.87 4.38
N GLY A 259 -8.31 15.73 3.67
CA GLY A 259 -8.73 17.05 4.19
C GLY A 259 -7.59 18.04 4.41
N VAL A 260 -6.43 17.82 3.78
CA VAL A 260 -5.25 18.69 3.83
C VAL A 260 -5.12 19.45 2.50
N THR A 261 -5.23 20.78 2.53
CA THR A 261 -5.09 21.60 1.33
C THR A 261 -3.62 21.93 1.06
N VAL A 262 -3.04 21.36 0.01
CA VAL A 262 -1.66 21.59 -0.45
C VAL A 262 -1.64 21.88 -1.95
N THR A 263 -0.60 22.55 -2.40
CA THR A 263 -0.28 22.71 -3.82
C THR A 263 0.66 21.60 -4.29
N ALA A 264 0.70 21.35 -5.60
CA ALA A 264 1.65 20.39 -6.17
C ALA A 264 3.12 20.77 -5.87
N TYR A 265 3.43 22.07 -5.74
CA TYR A 265 4.75 22.53 -5.32
C TYR A 265 5.07 22.16 -3.87
N GLU A 266 4.12 22.32 -2.95
CA GLU A 266 4.31 21.90 -1.55
C GLU A 266 4.48 20.39 -1.44
N VAL A 267 3.68 19.60 -2.14
CA VAL A 267 3.85 18.13 -2.21
C VAL A 267 5.22 17.78 -2.79
N TRP A 268 5.67 18.46 -3.83
CA TRP A 268 6.99 18.26 -4.41
C TRP A 268 8.12 18.54 -3.41
N GLU A 269 8.04 19.62 -2.64
CA GLU A 269 9.03 19.93 -1.60
C GLU A 269 9.01 18.91 -0.46
N ILE A 270 7.81 18.49 -0.01
CA ILE A 270 7.66 17.43 0.99
C ILE A 270 8.33 16.14 0.51
N LEU A 271 8.04 15.70 -0.72
CA LEU A 271 8.66 14.51 -1.31
C LEU A 271 10.17 14.66 -1.48
N ARG A 272 10.66 15.84 -1.85
CA ARG A 272 12.11 16.10 -1.97
C ARG A 272 12.81 15.94 -0.62
N VAL A 273 12.22 16.46 0.46
CA VAL A 273 12.77 16.31 1.82
C VAL A 273 12.63 14.86 2.31
N ALA A 274 11.50 14.20 2.04
CA ALA A 274 11.30 12.78 2.33
C ALA A 274 12.38 11.90 1.67
N MET A 275 12.65 12.09 0.38
CA MET A 275 13.72 11.40 -0.33
C MET A 275 15.09 11.68 0.28
N PHE A 276 15.35 12.92 0.68
CA PHE A 276 16.59 13.26 1.37
C PHE A 276 16.73 12.54 2.71
N LEU A 277 15.68 12.48 3.52
CA LEU A 277 15.66 11.73 4.79
C LEU A 277 15.93 10.24 4.53
N CYS A 278 15.26 9.66 3.53
CA CYS A 278 15.46 8.26 3.16
C CYS A 278 16.89 7.97 2.70
N GLN A 279 17.45 8.78 1.79
CA GLN A 279 18.81 8.59 1.28
C GLN A 279 19.90 8.75 2.33
N ASN A 280 19.71 9.63 3.32
CA ASN A 280 20.68 9.86 4.39
C ASN A 280 20.45 8.96 5.61
N SER A 281 19.49 8.04 5.52
CA SER A 281 19.26 6.99 6.51
C SER A 281 19.30 5.62 5.83
N ASN A 282 18.85 4.58 6.52
CA ASN A 282 19.05 3.20 6.13
C ASN A 282 17.82 2.55 5.49
N TYR A 283 17.07 3.27 4.64
CA TYR A 283 15.85 2.73 4.02
C TYR A 283 16.08 1.37 3.32
N MET A 284 17.22 1.20 2.63
CA MET A 284 17.56 -0.08 1.98
C MET A 284 17.84 -1.20 2.97
N GLU A 285 18.38 -0.93 4.16
CA GLU A 285 18.57 -1.96 5.18
C GLU A 285 17.22 -2.50 5.67
N VAL A 286 16.21 -1.63 5.78
CA VAL A 286 14.84 -2.01 6.16
C VAL A 286 14.20 -2.86 5.07
N VAL A 287 14.29 -2.45 3.80
CA VAL A 287 13.80 -3.23 2.65
C VAL A 287 14.50 -4.60 2.56
N GLN A 288 15.81 -4.65 2.79
CA GLN A 288 16.57 -5.92 2.81
C GLN A 288 16.19 -6.80 4.00
N SER A 289 15.94 -6.20 5.17
CA SER A 289 15.46 -6.91 6.35
C SER A 289 14.08 -7.53 6.10
N ALA A 290 13.19 -6.82 5.40
CA ALA A 290 11.91 -7.36 4.98
C ALA A 290 12.07 -8.57 4.05
N ILE A 291 12.92 -8.47 3.02
CA ILE A 291 13.18 -9.57 2.09
C ILE A 291 13.71 -10.81 2.82
N GLU A 292 14.71 -10.64 3.68
CA GLU A 292 15.33 -11.77 4.40
C GLU A 292 14.39 -12.36 5.46
N GLY A 293 13.71 -11.48 6.20
CA GLY A 293 12.71 -11.84 7.19
C GLY A 293 11.59 -12.70 6.62
N ILE A 294 11.01 -12.26 5.50
CA ILE A 294 9.95 -13.00 4.81
C ILE A 294 10.48 -14.35 4.32
N ARG A 295 11.64 -14.40 3.66
CA ARG A 295 12.22 -15.67 3.12
C ARG A 295 12.49 -16.72 4.20
N THR A 296 12.86 -16.27 5.39
CA THR A 296 13.20 -17.14 6.53
C THR A 296 12.00 -17.47 7.42
N ASN A 297 10.85 -16.82 7.18
CA ASN A 297 9.65 -17.06 7.97
C ASN A 297 9.12 -18.50 7.75
N PRO A 298 8.86 -19.26 8.84
CA PRO A 298 8.37 -20.63 8.75
C PRO A 298 6.94 -20.75 8.21
N ASP A 299 6.13 -19.70 8.33
CA ASP A 299 4.75 -19.64 7.84
C ASP A 299 4.69 -19.23 6.35
N LEU A 300 5.82 -18.85 5.74
CA LEU A 300 5.88 -18.57 4.32
C LEU A 300 5.75 -19.85 3.51
N ILE A 301 4.75 -19.89 2.62
CA ILE A 301 4.50 -21.03 1.77
C ILE A 301 5.28 -20.90 0.47
N ARG A 302 6.24 -21.81 0.31
CA ARG A 302 7.21 -21.81 -0.79
C ARG A 302 6.67 -22.40 -2.09
#